data_AF-A0A3D4USZ6-F1
#
_entry.id   AF-A0A3D4USZ6-F1
#
_cell.length_a   1.000
_cell.length_b   1.000
_cell.length_c   1.000
_cell.angle_alpha   90.00
_cell.angle_beta   90.00
_cell.angle_gamma   90.00
#
_symmetry.space_group_name_H-M   'P 1'
#
loop_
_entity.id
_entity.type
_entity.pdbx_description
1 polymer ?
#
loop_
_entity_poly.entity_id
_entity_poly.type
_entity_poly.pdbx_seq_one_letter_code
_entity_poly.pdbx_strand_id
1 'polypeptide(L)'
;MAFANITREELKSSLKKTTPVSLELNNIKLLFVPTHIDPENPEELTSIYKNVCSSHFDTLVVIESYNGELEKKLSIPSNHSFTTPFGEVLVNDKLRNELCDEEDDFYINDGGMSDKMSLYTQLMMLQVCQDDFDVVSIQIGDYDPAIVKE
;
A
#
# COMPACT_ATOMS: atom_id res chain seq x y z
N MET A 1 15.53 -9.94 -3.54
CA MET A 1 15.90 -8.99 -4.62
C MET A 1 15.17 -9.41 -5.88
N ALA A 2 13.96 -8.90 -6.16
CA ALA A 2 13.21 -9.40 -7.33
C ALA A 2 12.50 -8.34 -8.18
N PHE A 3 12.23 -7.11 -7.70
CA PHE A 3 11.38 -6.16 -8.47
C PHE A 3 11.97 -4.77 -8.72
N ALA A 4 13.26 -4.55 -8.43
CA ALA A 4 13.93 -3.30 -8.80
C ALA A 4 13.98 -3.02 -10.33
N ASN A 5 13.57 -3.99 -11.16
CA ASN A 5 13.75 -3.93 -12.62
C ASN A 5 12.45 -4.01 -13.43
N ILE A 6 11.26 -4.13 -12.83
CA ILE A 6 10.02 -4.13 -13.63
C ILE A 6 9.71 -2.70 -14.09
N THR A 7 9.53 -2.53 -15.39
CA THR A 7 9.17 -1.23 -15.95
C THR A 7 7.68 -0.97 -15.82
N ARG A 8 7.31 0.32 -15.84
CA ARG A 8 5.91 0.74 -15.82
C ARG A 8 5.11 0.13 -16.97
N GLU A 9 5.72 0.04 -18.15
CA GLU A 9 5.08 -0.53 -19.35
C GLU A 9 4.90 -2.05 -19.27
N GLU A 10 5.87 -2.77 -18.69
CA GLU A 10 5.71 -4.22 -18.44
C GLU A 10 4.56 -4.48 -17.47
N LEU A 11 4.48 -3.72 -16.38
CA LEU A 11 3.40 -3.88 -15.40
C LEU A 11 2.03 -3.50 -15.99
N LYS A 12 1.97 -2.43 -16.80
CA LYS A 12 0.77 -2.02 -17.54
C LYS A 12 0.33 -3.06 -18.57
N SER A 13 1.29 -3.68 -19.27
CA SER A 13 1.04 -4.76 -20.22
C SER A 13 0.51 -6.02 -19.51
N SER A 14 1.09 -6.37 -18.36
CA SER A 14 0.61 -7.46 -17.51
C SER A 14 -0.84 -7.20 -17.09
N LEU A 15 -1.11 -6.03 -16.51
CA LEU A 15 -2.45 -5.64 -16.07
C LEU A 15 -3.48 -5.65 -17.21
N LYS A 16 -3.11 -5.30 -18.44
CA LYS A 16 -4.01 -5.41 -19.60
C LYS A 16 -4.36 -6.85 -19.97
N LYS A 17 -3.44 -7.81 -19.77
CA LYS A 17 -3.62 -9.23 -20.11
C LYS A 17 -4.38 -10.01 -19.03
N THR A 18 -4.27 -9.60 -17.77
CA THR A 18 -4.91 -10.32 -16.66
C THR A 18 -6.43 -10.19 -16.68
N THR A 19 -7.14 -11.22 -16.26
CA THR A 19 -8.59 -11.17 -16.04
C THR A 19 -8.87 -10.62 -14.64
N PRO A 20 -9.84 -9.70 -14.44
CA PRO A 20 -10.22 -9.25 -13.12
C PRO A 20 -10.76 -10.40 -12.27
N VAL A 21 -10.51 -10.36 -10.95
CA VAL A 21 -11.05 -11.32 -9.98
C VAL A 21 -12.59 -11.38 -10.03
N SER A 22 -13.28 -10.25 -10.21
CA SER A 22 -14.73 -10.22 -10.38
C SER A 22 -15.19 -9.00 -11.17
N LEU A 23 -16.05 -9.23 -12.17
CA LEU A 23 -16.59 -8.18 -13.03
C LEU A 23 -17.71 -7.36 -12.35
N GLU A 24 -18.21 -7.81 -11.20
CA GLU A 24 -19.36 -7.19 -10.52
C GLU A 24 -18.95 -6.31 -9.33
N LEU A 25 -17.66 -6.23 -9.01
CA LEU A 25 -17.17 -5.40 -7.92
C LEU A 25 -17.16 -3.93 -8.34
N ASN A 26 -18.13 -3.19 -7.82
CA ASN A 26 -18.20 -1.74 -7.97
C ASN A 26 -17.88 -1.06 -6.63
N ASN A 27 -17.29 0.14 -6.68
CA ASN A 27 -17.04 0.98 -5.50
C ASN A 27 -16.19 0.28 -4.40
N ILE A 28 -15.13 -0.41 -4.81
CA ILE A 28 -14.17 -1.04 -3.89
C ILE A 28 -13.50 0.06 -3.04
N LYS A 29 -13.51 -0.09 -1.72
CA LYS A 29 -12.84 0.82 -0.76
C LYS A 29 -11.71 0.17 0.03
N LEU A 30 -11.65 -1.16 0.04
CA LEU A 30 -10.68 -1.94 0.79
C LEU A 30 -10.24 -3.13 -0.06
N LEU A 31 -8.93 -3.40 -0.05
CA LEU A 31 -8.32 -4.54 -0.72
C LEU A 31 -7.44 -5.29 0.27
N PHE A 32 -7.54 -6.62 0.26
CA PHE A 32 -6.54 -7.50 0.87
C PHE A 32 -5.70 -8.07 -0.26
N VAL A 33 -4.39 -7.82 -0.21
CA VAL A 33 -3.47 -8.13 -1.30
C VAL A 33 -2.20 -8.79 -0.77
N PRO A 34 -1.53 -9.63 -1.57
CA PRO A 34 -0.16 -10.03 -1.30
C PRO A 34 0.76 -8.82 -1.05
N THR A 35 1.69 -8.97 -0.10
CA THR A 35 2.60 -7.89 0.33
C THR A 35 3.57 -7.49 -0.78
N HIS A 36 4.07 -8.49 -1.53
CA HIS A 36 5.00 -8.31 -2.62
C HIS A 36 4.52 -9.07 -3.85
N ILE A 37 4.84 -8.55 -5.03
CA ILE A 37 4.86 -9.37 -6.22
C ILE A 37 6.05 -10.33 -6.08
N ASP A 38 5.86 -11.58 -6.46
CA ASP A 38 6.91 -12.59 -6.58
C ASP A 38 6.92 -13.09 -8.04
N PRO A 39 8.08 -13.47 -8.63
CA PRO A 39 8.12 -14.23 -9.89
C PRO A 39 7.13 -15.41 -9.97
N GLU A 40 6.79 -16.02 -8.84
CA GLU A 40 5.84 -17.14 -8.80
C GLU A 40 4.36 -16.72 -8.91
N ASN A 41 4.01 -15.46 -8.56
CA ASN A 41 2.62 -14.96 -8.54
C ASN A 41 2.44 -13.57 -9.23
N PRO A 42 2.94 -13.32 -10.45
CA PRO A 42 2.80 -12.01 -11.12
C PRO A 42 1.34 -11.67 -11.48
N GLU A 43 0.51 -12.69 -11.66
CA GLU A 43 -0.88 -12.53 -12.07
C GLU A 43 -1.82 -12.22 -10.90
N GLU A 44 -1.48 -12.62 -9.68
CA GLU A 44 -2.36 -12.46 -8.53
C GLU A 44 -2.61 -10.97 -8.22
N LEU A 45 -1.54 -10.20 -8.01
CA LEU A 45 -1.64 -8.78 -7.69
C LEU A 45 -2.26 -7.99 -8.85
N THR A 46 -1.88 -8.31 -10.09
CA THR A 46 -2.42 -7.64 -11.28
C THR A 46 -3.90 -7.93 -11.50
N SER A 47 -4.37 -9.15 -11.17
CA SER A 47 -5.79 -9.51 -11.25
C SER A 47 -6.65 -8.74 -10.23
N ILE A 48 -6.11 -8.51 -9.02
CA ILE A 48 -6.79 -7.75 -7.98
C ILE A 48 -6.87 -6.28 -8.40
N TYR A 49 -5.73 -5.68 -8.76
CA TYR A 49 -5.66 -4.27 -9.14
C TYR A 49 -6.45 -3.94 -10.42
N LYS A 50 -6.65 -4.91 -11.32
CA LYS A 50 -7.56 -4.77 -12.47
C LYS A 50 -8.97 -4.33 -12.06
N ASN A 51 -9.48 -4.81 -10.93
CA ASN A 51 -10.82 -4.45 -10.44
C ASN A 51 -10.90 -2.99 -9.97
N VAL A 52 -9.78 -2.39 -9.56
CA VAL A 52 -9.77 -1.00 -9.05
C VAL A 52 -9.25 0.01 -10.04
N CYS A 53 -8.57 -0.40 -11.12
CA CYS A 53 -8.06 0.54 -12.13
C CYS A 53 -9.15 1.34 -12.88
N SER A 54 -10.42 0.94 -12.82
CA SER A 54 -11.55 1.71 -13.37
C SER A 54 -12.09 2.76 -12.40
N SER A 55 -11.63 2.74 -11.15
CA SER A 55 -12.02 3.67 -10.09
C SER A 55 -10.95 4.74 -9.90
N HIS A 56 -11.34 5.86 -9.30
CA HIS A 56 -10.44 6.92 -8.91
C HIS A 56 -10.36 7.00 -7.38
N PHE A 57 -9.14 7.18 -6.88
CA PHE A 57 -8.86 7.30 -5.45
C PHE A 57 -7.99 8.52 -5.21
N ASP A 58 -8.44 9.42 -4.33
CA ASP A 58 -7.66 10.60 -3.94
C ASP A 58 -6.52 10.20 -2.98
N THR A 59 -6.80 9.28 -2.05
CA THR A 59 -5.86 8.83 -1.02
C THR A 59 -5.81 7.31 -0.94
N LEU A 60 -4.61 6.76 -1.00
CA LEU A 60 -4.34 5.35 -0.70
C LEU A 60 -3.86 5.22 0.76
N VAL A 61 -4.57 4.44 1.56
CA VAL A 61 -4.10 4.05 2.89
C VAL A 61 -3.52 2.65 2.80
N VAL A 62 -2.21 2.52 3.01
CA VAL A 62 -1.52 1.22 3.02
C VAL A 62 -1.26 0.82 4.46
N ILE A 63 -1.88 -0.29 4.86
CA ILE A 63 -1.70 -0.88 6.18
C ILE A 63 -0.89 -2.16 6.00
N GLU A 64 0.26 -2.25 6.66
CA GLU A 64 1.14 -3.41 6.55
C GLU A 64 1.66 -3.84 7.92
N SER A 65 1.94 -5.13 8.07
CA SER A 65 2.55 -5.64 9.29
C SER A 65 4.05 -5.42 9.30
N TYR A 66 4.58 -5.09 10.47
CA TYR A 66 6.00 -4.91 10.73
C TYR A 66 6.45 -5.90 11.80
N ASN A 67 7.48 -6.69 11.48
CA ASN A 67 7.99 -7.75 12.35
C ASN A 67 9.05 -7.29 13.36
N GLY A 68 9.36 -5.99 13.39
CA GLY A 68 10.31 -5.43 14.36
C GLY A 68 9.62 -4.86 15.59
N GLU A 69 10.42 -4.37 16.53
CA GLU A 69 9.90 -3.69 17.71
C GLU A 69 9.54 -2.24 17.38
N LEU A 70 8.35 -1.83 17.81
CA LEU A 70 7.85 -0.46 17.72
C LEU A 70 7.54 0.06 19.12
N GLU A 71 7.68 1.37 19.32
CA GLU A 71 7.42 2.02 20.61
C GLU A 71 5.92 2.01 20.97
N LYS A 72 5.05 2.16 19.96
CA LYS A 72 3.60 1.98 20.03
C LYS A 72 3.11 1.14 18.82
N LYS A 73 1.82 0.84 18.79
CA LYS A 73 1.21 -0.15 17.88
C LYS A 73 1.21 0.24 16.41
N LEU A 74 0.90 1.49 16.08
CA LEU A 74 0.61 1.93 14.72
C LEU A 74 1.54 3.08 14.31
N SER A 75 2.72 2.72 13.79
CA SER A 75 3.70 3.71 13.33
C SER A 75 3.31 4.25 11.96
N ILE A 76 3.51 5.55 11.75
CA ILE A 76 3.38 6.22 10.45
C ILE A 76 4.75 6.85 10.10
N PRO A 77 5.31 6.64 8.90
CA PRO A 77 6.59 7.23 8.54
C PRO A 77 6.54 8.77 8.50
N SER A 78 7.65 9.41 8.85
CA SER A 78 7.79 10.86 8.90
C SER A 78 7.93 11.51 7.52
N ASN A 79 8.26 10.73 6.50
CA ASN A 79 8.39 11.16 5.11
C ASN A 79 7.20 12.00 4.63
N HIS A 80 7.51 13.01 3.82
CA HIS A 80 6.50 13.79 3.09
C HIS A 80 6.16 13.18 1.72
N SER A 81 6.97 12.23 1.26
CA SER A 81 6.76 11.52 0.01
C SER A 81 7.50 10.19 -0.02
N PHE A 82 7.03 9.30 -0.89
CA PHE A 82 7.67 8.03 -1.20
C PHE A 82 8.03 7.98 -2.68
N THR A 83 9.30 7.68 -2.98
CA THR A 83 9.78 7.56 -4.35
C THR A 83 9.71 6.11 -4.80
N THR A 84 8.98 5.86 -5.88
CA THR A 84 9.00 4.58 -6.59
C THR A 84 9.78 4.71 -7.91
N PRO A 85 10.09 3.60 -8.60
CA PRO A 85 10.58 3.64 -9.97
C PRO A 85 9.64 4.35 -10.97
N PHE A 86 8.36 4.57 -10.63
CA PHE A 86 7.37 5.18 -11.52
C PHE A 86 7.08 6.65 -11.21
N GLY A 87 7.63 7.17 -10.11
CA GLY A 87 7.47 8.56 -9.70
C GLY A 87 7.34 8.70 -8.18
N GLU A 88 7.36 9.95 -7.75
CA GLU A 88 7.09 10.34 -6.36
C GLU A 88 5.58 10.28 -6.07
N VAL A 89 5.23 9.81 -4.87
CA VAL A 89 3.87 9.86 -4.32
C VAL A 89 3.91 10.66 -3.04
N LEU A 90 3.10 11.72 -2.95
CA LEU A 90 3.06 12.60 -1.79
C LEU A 90 2.32 11.93 -0.63
N VAL A 91 2.75 12.22 0.59
CA VAL A 91 2.04 11.81 1.80
C VAL A 91 0.89 12.76 2.07
N ASN A 92 -0.26 12.21 2.44
CA ASN A 92 -1.39 12.99 2.92
C ASN A 92 -1.11 13.45 4.36
N ASP A 93 -0.38 14.56 4.50
CA ASP A 93 0.02 15.13 5.79
C ASP A 93 -1.20 15.48 6.66
N LYS A 94 -2.30 15.89 6.03
CA LYS A 94 -3.54 16.22 6.75
C LYS A 94 -4.10 14.97 7.44
N LEU A 95 -4.33 13.90 6.69
CA LEU A 95 -4.88 12.65 7.23
C LEU A 95 -3.93 12.01 8.23
N ARG A 96 -2.62 12.03 7.97
CA ARG A 96 -1.61 11.54 8.92
C ARG A 96 -1.74 12.25 10.27
N ASN A 97 -1.79 13.58 10.27
CA ASN A 97 -1.84 14.36 11.50
C ASN A 97 -3.18 14.18 12.22
N GLU A 98 -4.30 14.11 11.48
CA GLU A 98 -5.62 13.80 12.05
C GLU A 98 -5.62 12.44 12.77
N LEU A 99 -5.01 11.39 12.19
CA LEU A 99 -4.86 10.09 12.84
C LEU A 99 -4.03 10.15 14.13
N CYS A 100 -2.90 10.88 14.11
CA CYS A 100 -2.02 10.99 15.27
C CYS A 100 -2.58 11.88 16.40
N ASP A 101 -3.45 12.83 16.08
CA ASP A 101 -4.06 13.73 17.06
C ASP A 101 -5.27 13.08 17.76
N GLU A 102 -6.04 12.26 17.05
CA GLU A 102 -7.27 11.65 17.59
C GLU A 102 -7.01 10.38 18.43
N GLU A 103 -5.97 9.62 18.10
CA GLU A 103 -5.76 8.26 18.61
C GLU A 103 -4.35 8.08 19.19
N ASP A 104 -4.23 7.70 20.47
CA ASP A 104 -2.94 7.53 21.15
C ASP A 104 -2.05 6.41 20.55
N ASP A 105 -2.66 5.48 19.81
CA ASP A 105 -1.99 4.33 19.19
C ASP A 105 -1.23 4.70 17.91
N PHE A 106 -1.63 5.78 17.21
CA PHE A 106 -0.97 6.27 16.00
C PHE A 106 0.10 7.30 16.34
N TYR A 107 1.24 7.22 15.67
CA TYR A 107 2.35 8.14 15.93
C TYR A 107 3.33 8.17 14.77
N ILE A 108 3.96 9.32 14.58
CA ILE A 108 4.97 9.50 13.54
C ILE A 108 6.31 8.93 14.04
N ASN A 109 6.81 7.89 13.38
CA ASN A 109 8.06 7.24 13.71
C ASN A 109 8.60 6.47 12.49
N ASP A 110 9.92 6.49 12.30
CA ASP A 110 10.58 5.84 11.16
C ASP A 110 11.14 4.45 11.50
N GLY A 111 10.92 3.95 12.72
CA GLY A 111 11.42 2.67 13.20
C GLY A 111 10.86 1.47 12.45
N GLY A 112 9.67 1.60 11.86
CA GLY A 112 9.06 0.62 10.96
C GLY A 112 9.48 0.74 9.49
N MET A 113 10.25 1.78 9.15
CA MET A 113 10.58 2.08 7.76
C MET A 113 11.63 1.13 7.20
N SER A 114 11.38 0.62 5.99
CA SER A 114 12.32 -0.23 5.29
C SER A 114 12.10 -0.19 3.79
N ASP A 115 13.16 -0.31 3.00
CA ASP A 115 13.08 -0.53 1.54
C ASP A 115 12.34 -1.83 1.16
N LYS A 116 12.05 -2.68 2.15
CA LYS A 116 11.30 -3.93 1.99
C LYS A 116 9.81 -3.78 2.31
N MET A 117 9.33 -2.57 2.58
CA MET A 117 7.90 -2.33 2.81
C MET A 117 7.08 -2.75 1.59
N SER A 118 5.93 -3.37 1.85
CA SER A 118 4.93 -3.70 0.84
C SER A 118 4.39 -2.44 0.15
N LEU A 119 4.41 -1.30 0.86
CA LEU A 119 4.08 0.04 0.35
C LEU A 119 4.57 0.28 -1.07
N TYR A 120 5.86 0.08 -1.33
CA TYR A 120 6.44 0.39 -2.65
C TYR A 120 5.80 -0.43 -3.77
N THR A 121 5.46 -1.70 -3.50
CA THR A 121 4.73 -2.55 -4.44
C THR A 121 3.34 -1.99 -4.71
N GLN A 122 2.61 -1.62 -3.66
CA GLN A 122 1.22 -1.16 -3.77
C GLN A 122 1.13 0.21 -4.47
N LEU A 123 2.10 1.10 -4.20
CA LEU A 123 2.25 2.37 -4.89
C LEU A 123 2.47 2.16 -6.39
N MET A 124 3.43 1.30 -6.76
CA MET A 124 3.71 0.99 -8.17
C MET A 124 2.49 0.42 -8.89
N MET A 125 1.73 -0.47 -8.22
CA MET A 125 0.50 -1.04 -8.78
C MET A 125 -0.56 0.03 -9.05
N LEU A 126 -0.81 0.93 -8.09
CA LEU A 126 -1.80 1.99 -8.27
C LEU A 126 -1.33 3.04 -9.29
N GLN A 127 -0.03 3.36 -9.33
CA GLN A 127 0.59 4.26 -10.32
C GLN A 127 0.42 3.77 -11.77
N VAL A 128 0.20 2.48 -11.99
CA VAL A 128 -0.14 1.94 -13.32
C VAL A 128 -1.61 2.18 -13.68
N CYS A 129 -2.50 2.29 -12.69
CA CYS A 129 -3.91 2.63 -12.89
C CYS A 129 -4.14 4.15 -13.02
N GLN A 130 -3.50 4.95 -12.17
CA GLN A 130 -3.70 6.40 -12.05
C GLN A 130 -2.43 7.10 -11.53
N ASP A 131 -2.23 8.38 -11.86
CA ASP A 131 -1.03 9.14 -11.47
C ASP A 131 -1.28 10.17 -10.35
N ASP A 132 -2.54 10.50 -10.05
CA ASP A 132 -2.92 11.58 -9.14
C ASP A 132 -3.58 11.00 -7.89
N PHE A 133 -2.77 10.76 -6.85
CA PHE A 133 -3.20 10.33 -5.53
C PHE A 133 -2.11 10.61 -4.48
N ASP A 134 -2.51 10.74 -3.22
CA ASP A 134 -1.62 10.79 -2.07
C ASP A 134 -1.70 9.50 -1.24
N VAL A 135 -0.77 9.32 -0.30
CA VAL A 135 -0.65 8.08 0.48
C VAL A 135 -0.54 8.34 1.99
N VAL A 136 -1.09 7.43 2.79
CA VAL A 136 -0.74 7.25 4.20
C VAL A 136 -0.29 5.81 4.39
N SER A 137 0.91 5.61 4.93
CA SER A 137 1.45 4.28 5.24
C SER A 137 1.42 4.05 6.74
N ILE A 138 0.81 2.94 7.18
CA ILE A 138 0.68 2.57 8.58
C ILE A 138 1.35 1.21 8.77
N GLN A 139 2.31 1.15 9.69
CA GLN A 139 2.97 -0.09 10.11
C GLN A 139 2.39 -0.58 11.42
N ILE A 140 1.91 -1.82 11.43
CA ILE A 140 1.42 -2.51 12.63
C ILE A 140 2.59 -3.29 13.24
N GLY A 141 3.10 -2.85 14.39
CA GLY A 141 4.19 -3.55 15.11
C GLY A 141 3.74 -4.40 16.29
N ASP A 142 2.45 -4.37 16.65
CA ASP A 142 1.88 -5.20 17.71
C ASP A 142 0.97 -6.26 17.11
N TYR A 143 1.35 -7.53 17.31
CA TYR A 143 0.59 -8.69 16.88
C TYR A 143 -0.34 -9.22 17.98
N ASP A 144 -0.32 -8.67 19.21
CA ASP A 144 -1.25 -9.10 20.24
C ASP A 144 -2.67 -8.63 19.88
N PRO A 145 -3.54 -9.53 19.39
CA PRO A 145 -4.87 -9.16 18.96
C PRO A 145 -5.74 -9.11 20.20
N ALA A 146 -5.53 -8.13 21.08
CA ALA A 146 -6.44 -7.86 22.19
C ALA A 146 -7.87 -7.52 21.69
N ILE A 147 -8.04 -7.34 20.36
CA ILE A 147 -9.26 -6.95 19.66
C ILE A 147 -10.06 -8.15 19.09
N VAL A 148 -9.59 -9.41 19.20
CA VAL A 148 -10.44 -10.58 18.94
C VAL A 148 -10.71 -11.33 20.25
N LYS A 149 -11.74 -10.89 20.97
CA LYS A 149 -12.37 -11.72 22.01
C LYS A 149 -13.45 -12.57 21.33
N GLU A 150 -13.35 -13.90 21.47
CA GLU A 150 -14.46 -14.83 21.23
C GLU A 150 -15.71 -14.48 22.06
#